data_AF-Q8KEN0-F1
#
_entry.id   AF-Q8KEN0-F1
#
_cell.length_a   1.000
_cell.length_b   1.000
_cell.length_c   1.000
_cell.angle_alpha   90.00
_cell.angle_beta   90.00
_cell.angle_gamma   90.00
#
_symmetry.space_group_name_H-M   'P 1'
#
loop_
_entity.id
_entity.type
_entity.pdbx_description
1 polymer ?
#
loop_
_entity_poly.entity_id
_entity_poly.type
_entity_poly.pdbx_seq_one_letter_code
_entity_poly.pdbx_strand_id
1 'polypeptide(L)'
;MKAKLSFRLGLVFGLIIFFSLAFSYVYQGRQLRKVLFQNVRTSLLHDLRLTAEMLESRPPGWADPAISDQWTGRVGKMLDVRVTLIDLSGKVIGDSYVPAAKLDKLENHRNRDEFKAALSGGIGEAQRFSVSVRENMLYMAMPVGKPVPWAVLSWPSRCTTSLPSKRRSTKASRVASTGRC
;
A
#
# COMPACT_ATOMS: atom_id res chain seq x y z
N MET A 1 52.25 -30.29 -18.97
CA MET A 1 52.09 -29.40 -17.79
C MET A 1 51.29 -28.12 -18.07
N LYS A 2 51.28 -27.54 -19.29
CA LYS A 2 50.59 -26.27 -19.62
C LYS A 2 49.05 -26.29 -19.41
N ALA A 3 48.38 -27.42 -19.65
CA ALA A 3 46.93 -27.55 -19.52
C ALA A 3 46.39 -27.39 -18.07
N LYS A 4 47.18 -27.76 -17.05
CA LYS A 4 46.77 -27.59 -15.64
C LYS A 4 46.82 -26.12 -15.19
N LEU A 5 47.66 -25.31 -15.83
CA LEU A 5 47.81 -23.89 -15.50
C LEU A 5 46.71 -23.06 -16.18
N SER A 6 46.45 -23.29 -17.48
CA SER A 6 45.37 -22.60 -18.21
C SER A 6 43.99 -22.91 -17.62
N PHE A 7 43.76 -24.15 -17.16
CA PHE A 7 42.52 -24.52 -16.48
C PHE A 7 42.34 -23.80 -15.13
N ARG A 8 43.40 -23.67 -14.33
CA ARG A 8 43.37 -22.93 -13.06
C ARG A 8 43.07 -21.45 -13.27
N LEU A 9 43.72 -20.81 -14.26
CA LEU A 9 43.42 -19.42 -14.60
C LEU A 9 41.98 -19.25 -15.10
N GLY A 10 41.49 -20.13 -15.98
CA GLY A 10 40.12 -20.09 -16.46
C GLY A 10 39.08 -20.22 -15.34
N LEU A 11 39.33 -21.08 -14.35
CA LEU A 11 38.45 -21.26 -13.19
C LEU A 11 38.40 -19.99 -12.33
N VAL A 12 39.54 -19.35 -12.07
CA VAL A 12 39.59 -18.10 -11.29
C VAL A 12 38.84 -16.98 -11.99
N PHE A 13 39.09 -16.75 -13.28
CA PHE A 13 38.37 -15.74 -14.06
C PHE A 13 36.86 -16.05 -14.15
N GLY A 14 36.50 -17.33 -14.33
CA GLY A 14 35.12 -17.78 -14.34
C GLY A 14 34.38 -17.49 -13.03
N LEU A 15 35.03 -17.75 -11.88
CA LEU A 15 34.46 -17.43 -10.58
C LEU A 15 34.28 -15.91 -10.39
N ILE A 16 35.28 -15.10 -10.76
CA ILE A 16 35.19 -13.64 -10.64
C ILE A 16 34.00 -13.10 -11.47
N ILE A 17 33.86 -13.56 -12.72
CA ILE A 17 32.74 -13.17 -13.58
C ILE A 17 31.41 -13.63 -12.97
N PHE A 18 31.33 -14.88 -12.50
CA PHE A 18 30.12 -15.42 -11.88
C PHE A 18 29.68 -14.61 -10.65
N PHE A 19 30.60 -14.31 -9.73
CA PHE A 19 30.29 -13.53 -8.53
C PHE A 19 29.93 -12.08 -8.86
N SER A 20 30.61 -11.46 -9.84
CA SER A 20 30.28 -10.12 -10.32
C SER A 20 28.85 -10.04 -10.89
N LEU A 21 28.48 -11.00 -11.74
CA LEU A 21 27.14 -11.09 -12.32
C LEU A 21 26.08 -11.37 -11.26
N ALA A 22 26.33 -12.31 -10.35
CA ALA A 22 25.41 -12.63 -9.27
C ALA A 22 25.17 -11.44 -8.34
N PHE A 23 26.24 -10.71 -8.00
CA PHE A 23 26.14 -9.48 -7.21
C PHE A 23 25.33 -8.40 -7.92
N SER A 24 25.62 -8.16 -9.21
CA SER A 24 24.88 -7.19 -10.03
C SER A 24 23.39 -7.53 -10.12
N TYR A 25 23.05 -8.80 -10.38
CA TYR A 25 21.67 -9.27 -10.45
C TYR A 25 20.89 -9.01 -9.14
N VAL A 26 21.48 -9.38 -8.00
CA VAL A 26 20.85 -9.18 -6.69
C VAL A 26 20.71 -7.69 -6.36
N TYR A 27 21.72 -6.88 -6.68
CA TYR A 27 21.70 -5.44 -6.44
C TYR A 27 20.62 -4.74 -7.27
N GLN A 28 20.55 -5.03 -8.58
CA GLN A 28 19.55 -4.47 -9.49
C GLN A 28 18.12 -4.83 -9.06
N GLY A 29 17.88 -6.09 -8.67
CA GLY A 29 16.56 -6.51 -8.18
C GLY A 29 16.11 -5.72 -6.95
N ARG A 30 17.02 -5.43 -6.02
CA ARG A 30 16.70 -4.62 -4.82
C ARG A 30 16.44 -3.15 -5.16
N GLN A 31 17.22 -2.58 -6.07
CA GLN A 31 17.05 -1.17 -6.45
C GLN A 31 15.75 -0.95 -7.24
N LEU A 32 15.45 -1.83 -8.20
CA LEU A 32 14.20 -1.75 -8.97
C LEU A 32 12.98 -1.82 -8.04
N ARG A 33 13.00 -2.74 -7.07
CA ARG A 33 11.93 -2.90 -6.08
C ARG A 33 11.68 -1.63 -5.26
N LYS A 34 12.76 -0.98 -4.79
CA LYS A 34 12.65 0.30 -4.06
C LYS A 34 12.05 1.39 -4.93
N VAL A 35 12.51 1.53 -6.17
CA VAL A 35 12.02 2.55 -7.11
C VAL A 35 10.53 2.34 -7.39
N LEU A 36 10.11 1.10 -7.70
CA LEU A 36 8.70 0.77 -7.92
C LEU A 36 7.84 1.10 -6.70
N PHE A 37 8.29 0.75 -5.51
CA PHE A 37 7.56 1.08 -4.27
C PHE A 37 7.42 2.59 -4.07
N GLN A 38 8.49 3.36 -4.24
CA GLN A 38 8.46 4.81 -4.10
C GLN A 38 7.58 5.48 -5.15
N ASN A 39 7.51 4.94 -6.36
CA ASN A 39 6.61 5.43 -7.40
C ASN A 39 5.14 5.23 -7.00
N VAL A 40 4.76 4.02 -6.58
CA VAL A 40 3.39 3.73 -6.11
C VAL A 40 3.01 4.64 -4.93
N ARG A 41 3.91 4.79 -3.96
CA ARG A 41 3.70 5.66 -2.79
C ARG A 41 3.50 7.12 -3.21
N THR A 42 4.34 7.64 -4.10
CA THR A 42 4.26 9.03 -4.56
C THR A 42 2.99 9.29 -5.36
N SER A 43 2.60 8.38 -6.25
CA SER A 43 1.35 8.47 -7.00
C SER A 43 0.14 8.49 -6.07
N LEU A 44 0.06 7.54 -5.12
CA LEU A 44 -1.03 7.53 -4.14
C LEU A 44 -1.08 8.81 -3.31
N LEU A 45 0.08 9.34 -2.92
CA LEU A 45 0.12 10.57 -2.14
C LEU A 45 -0.38 11.78 -2.95
N HIS A 46 -0.05 11.86 -4.23
CA HIS A 46 -0.56 12.92 -5.10
C HIS A 46 -2.06 12.82 -5.27
N ASP A 47 -2.56 11.63 -5.59
CA ASP A 47 -3.99 11.39 -5.73
C ASP A 47 -4.73 11.71 -4.41
N LEU A 48 -4.16 11.34 -3.25
CA LEU A 48 -4.78 11.56 -1.94
C LEU A 48 -4.90 13.05 -1.66
N ARG A 49 -3.85 13.82 -1.96
CA ARG A 49 -3.85 15.27 -1.80
C ARG A 49 -4.87 15.93 -2.70
N LEU A 50 -4.93 15.54 -3.96
CA LEU A 50 -5.87 16.11 -4.92
C LEU A 50 -7.32 15.86 -4.49
N THR A 51 -7.64 14.64 -4.07
CA THR A 51 -8.98 14.27 -3.62
C THR A 51 -9.34 14.82 -2.25
N ALA A 52 -8.36 14.96 -1.35
CA ALA A 52 -8.54 15.64 -0.07
C ALA A 52 -8.85 17.14 -0.25
N GLU A 53 -8.23 17.78 -1.24
CA GLU A 53 -8.52 19.19 -1.57
C GLU A 53 -9.96 19.37 -2.08
N MET A 54 -10.51 18.40 -2.82
CA MET A 54 -11.92 18.41 -3.21
C MET A 54 -12.89 18.29 -2.02
N LEU A 55 -12.38 17.94 -0.83
CA LEU A 55 -13.11 17.70 0.42
C LEU A 55 -12.70 18.64 1.55
N GLU A 56 -12.13 19.81 1.21
CA GLU A 56 -11.76 20.84 2.19
C GLU A 56 -12.94 21.24 3.09
N SER A 57 -14.14 21.35 2.52
CA SER A 57 -15.38 21.55 3.26
C SER A 57 -16.22 20.27 3.23
N ARG A 58 -16.89 19.98 4.35
CA ARG A 58 -17.85 18.87 4.42
C ARG A 58 -19.04 19.21 3.52
N PRO A 59 -19.31 18.47 2.44
CA PRO A 59 -20.42 18.83 1.58
C PRO A 59 -21.76 18.61 2.31
N PRO A 60 -22.76 19.45 2.03
CA PRO A 60 -24.07 19.33 2.65
C PRO A 60 -24.69 17.97 2.33
N GLY A 61 -25.33 17.35 3.33
CA GLY A 61 -25.98 16.04 3.16
C GLY A 61 -25.08 14.82 3.35
N TRP A 62 -23.76 14.97 3.57
CA TRP A 62 -22.86 13.83 3.89
C TRP A 62 -23.09 13.21 5.28
N ALA A 63 -24.23 13.49 5.92
CA ALA A 63 -24.77 12.67 7.00
C ALA A 63 -25.51 11.43 6.44
N ASP A 64 -26.00 11.51 5.21
CA ASP A 64 -26.59 10.40 4.48
C ASP A 64 -25.48 9.55 3.81
N PRO A 65 -25.35 8.27 4.19
CA PRO A 65 -24.39 7.34 3.57
C PRO A 65 -24.53 7.22 2.05
N ALA A 66 -25.72 7.46 1.48
CA ALA A 66 -25.93 7.37 0.03
C ALA A 66 -25.12 8.42 -0.75
N ILE A 67 -24.94 9.62 -0.18
CA ILE A 67 -24.23 10.72 -0.85
C ILE A 67 -22.72 10.47 -0.83
N SER A 68 -22.17 10.07 0.32
CA SER A 68 -20.76 9.70 0.45
C SER A 68 -20.41 8.45 -0.36
N ASP A 69 -21.30 7.44 -0.39
CA ASP A 69 -21.15 6.25 -1.24
C ASP A 69 -21.10 6.62 -2.73
N GLN A 70 -22.02 7.49 -3.19
CA GLN A 70 -22.02 7.94 -4.58
C GLN A 70 -20.71 8.69 -4.94
N TRP A 71 -20.22 9.54 -4.06
CA TRP A 71 -18.95 10.24 -4.28
C TRP A 71 -17.77 9.26 -4.33
N THR A 72 -17.65 8.36 -3.34
CA THR A 72 -16.57 7.37 -3.30
C THR A 72 -16.61 6.43 -4.51
N GLY A 73 -17.80 6.02 -4.95
CA GLY A 73 -18.01 5.23 -6.16
C GLY A 73 -17.59 5.96 -7.45
N ARG A 74 -17.86 7.27 -7.59
CA ARG A 74 -17.40 8.05 -8.74
C ARG A 74 -15.88 8.18 -8.77
N VAL A 75 -15.28 8.58 -7.65
CA VAL A 75 -13.82 8.75 -7.56
C VAL A 75 -13.10 7.42 -7.77
N GLY A 76 -13.61 6.34 -7.16
CA GLY A 76 -13.02 5.01 -7.33
C GLY A 76 -13.08 4.50 -8.77
N LYS A 77 -14.14 4.81 -9.51
CA LYS A 77 -14.21 4.52 -10.95
C LYS A 77 -13.26 5.38 -11.79
N MET A 78 -13.12 6.66 -11.47
CA MET A 78 -12.25 7.58 -12.21
C MET A 78 -10.77 7.26 -12.05
N LEU A 79 -10.37 6.86 -10.84
CA LEU A 79 -8.97 6.57 -10.51
C LEU A 79 -8.62 5.09 -10.63
N ASP A 80 -9.59 4.21 -10.93
CA ASP A 80 -9.46 2.75 -10.91
C ASP A 80 -8.83 2.21 -9.60
N VAL A 81 -9.19 2.83 -8.48
CA VAL A 81 -8.72 2.46 -7.13
C VAL A 81 -9.88 2.33 -6.15
N ARG A 82 -9.68 1.51 -5.11
CA ARG A 82 -10.66 1.44 -4.01
C ARG A 82 -10.56 2.69 -3.14
N VAL A 83 -11.59 3.52 -3.16
CA VAL A 83 -11.76 4.67 -2.27
C VAL A 83 -12.60 4.31 -1.06
N THR A 84 -12.11 4.60 0.14
CA THR A 84 -12.85 4.45 1.40
C THR A 84 -12.87 5.78 2.13
N LEU A 85 -14.04 6.17 2.62
CA LEU A 85 -14.24 7.34 3.45
C LEU A 85 -14.63 6.89 4.86
N ILE A 86 -13.91 7.40 5.85
CA ILE A 86 -13.99 6.96 7.24
C ILE A 86 -14.26 8.18 8.11
N ASP A 87 -15.23 8.11 9.01
CA ASP A 87 -15.46 9.19 9.97
C ASP A 87 -14.37 9.22 11.07
N LEU A 88 -14.39 10.26 11.92
CA LEU A 88 -13.42 10.40 13.02
C LEU A 88 -13.56 9.30 14.10
N SER A 89 -14.69 8.60 14.16
CA SER A 89 -14.89 7.45 15.05
C SER A 89 -14.28 6.15 14.50
N GLY A 90 -13.81 6.20 13.24
CA GLY A 90 -13.29 5.06 12.48
C GLY A 90 -14.36 4.25 11.74
N LYS A 91 -15.63 4.67 11.75
CA LYS A 91 -16.70 4.01 11.00
C LYS A 91 -16.56 4.35 9.51
N VAL A 92 -16.72 3.34 8.65
CA VAL A 92 -16.75 3.54 7.20
C VAL A 92 -18.09 4.15 6.81
N ILE A 93 -18.05 5.33 6.19
CA ILE A 93 -19.22 6.09 5.76
C ILE A 93 -19.37 6.13 4.23
N GLY A 94 -18.40 5.60 3.48
CA GLY A 94 -18.51 5.36 2.04
C GLY A 94 -17.38 4.45 1.55
N ASP A 95 -17.66 3.56 0.61
CA ASP A 95 -16.64 2.69 0.01
C ASP A 95 -16.99 2.38 -1.45
N SER A 96 -16.05 2.64 -2.35
CA SER A 96 -16.24 2.42 -3.80
C SER A 96 -16.47 0.95 -4.21
N TYR A 97 -16.09 -0.02 -3.39
CA TYR A 97 -16.20 -1.46 -3.67
C TYR A 97 -17.32 -2.13 -2.87
N VAL A 98 -17.80 -1.48 -1.80
CA VAL A 98 -18.82 -2.03 -0.90
C VAL A 98 -20.04 -1.12 -0.93
N PRO A 99 -21.21 -1.60 -1.41
CA PRO A 99 -22.40 -0.77 -1.49
C PRO A 99 -22.82 -0.20 -0.13
N ALA A 100 -23.39 1.01 -0.13
CA ALA A 100 -23.92 1.71 1.06
C ALA A 100 -24.64 0.79 2.06
N ALA A 101 -25.55 -0.07 1.58
CA ALA A 101 -26.36 -0.98 2.40
C ALA A 101 -25.54 -2.06 3.17
N LYS A 102 -24.25 -2.21 2.87
CA LYS A 102 -23.34 -3.17 3.51
C LYS A 102 -22.20 -2.49 4.27
N LEU A 103 -22.14 -1.15 4.30
CA LEU A 103 -21.07 -0.43 5.00
C LEU A 103 -21.07 -0.72 6.51
N ASP A 104 -22.23 -0.89 7.12
CA ASP A 104 -22.34 -1.25 8.55
C ASP A 104 -21.78 -2.64 8.88
N LYS A 105 -21.55 -3.49 7.87
CA LYS A 105 -20.92 -4.81 8.05
C LYS A 105 -19.40 -4.73 7.98
N LEU A 106 -18.83 -3.59 7.61
CA LEU A 106 -17.38 -3.39 7.60
C LEU A 106 -16.86 -3.16 9.01
N GLU A 107 -15.69 -3.74 9.29
CA GLU A 107 -14.99 -3.50 10.55
C GLU A 107 -14.67 -2.02 10.72
N ASN A 108 -14.76 -1.53 11.94
CA ASN A 108 -14.33 -0.17 12.27
C ASN A 108 -12.81 -0.03 12.09
N HIS A 109 -12.37 1.03 11.40
CA HIS A 109 -10.98 1.27 11.03
C HIS A 109 -10.19 2.08 12.08
N ARG A 110 -10.80 2.47 13.20
CA ARG A 110 -10.17 3.26 14.28
C ARG A 110 -8.85 2.69 14.80
N ASN A 111 -8.75 1.36 14.80
CA ASN A 111 -7.57 0.67 15.32
C ASN A 111 -6.44 0.50 14.31
N ARG A 112 -6.68 0.82 13.04
CA ARG A 112 -5.69 0.67 11.97
C ARG A 112 -4.58 1.70 12.11
N ASP A 113 -3.35 1.27 11.84
CA ASP A 113 -2.16 2.10 12.03
C ASP A 113 -2.18 3.30 11.08
N GLU A 114 -2.64 3.12 9.83
CA GLU A 114 -2.76 4.22 8.87
C GLU A 114 -3.79 5.27 9.33
N PHE A 115 -4.89 4.85 9.98
CA PHE A 115 -5.92 5.77 10.45
C PHE A 115 -5.41 6.64 11.61
N LYS A 116 -4.76 6.01 12.59
CA LYS A 116 -4.17 6.71 13.75
C LYS A 116 -3.08 7.70 13.31
N ALA A 117 -2.18 7.25 12.44
CA ALA A 117 -1.10 8.08 11.92
C ALA A 117 -1.62 9.27 11.09
N ALA A 118 -2.68 9.08 10.31
CA ALA A 118 -3.31 10.16 9.54
C ALA A 118 -3.88 11.25 10.46
N LEU A 119 -4.54 10.87 11.55
CA LEU A 119 -5.10 11.84 12.51
C LEU A 119 -4.02 12.60 13.30
N SER A 120 -2.89 11.97 13.63
CA SER A 120 -1.83 12.63 14.40
C SER A 120 -0.85 13.44 13.55
N GLY A 121 -0.58 13.00 12.32
CA GLY A 121 0.51 13.51 11.49
C GLY A 121 0.12 13.98 10.10
N GLY A 122 -1.19 14.01 9.78
CA GLY A 122 -1.72 14.47 8.49
C GLY A 122 -1.58 13.46 7.34
N ILE A 123 -0.69 12.46 7.46
CA ILE A 123 -0.58 11.33 6.51
C ILE A 123 -0.31 10.07 7.32
N GLY A 124 -1.08 9.02 7.06
CA GLY A 124 -0.85 7.69 7.60
C GLY A 124 -0.49 6.69 6.52
N GLU A 125 0.41 5.77 6.84
CA GLU A 125 0.86 4.70 5.95
C GLU A 125 0.96 3.40 6.76
N ALA A 126 0.43 2.30 6.22
CA ALA A 126 0.60 0.98 6.77
C ALA A 126 0.82 -0.06 5.66
N GLN A 127 1.84 -0.89 5.82
CA GLN A 127 2.08 -2.04 4.95
C GLN A 127 1.61 -3.30 5.67
N ARG A 128 0.62 -3.98 5.11
CA ARG A 128 0.08 -5.22 5.70
C ARG A 128 -0.32 -6.23 4.65
N PHE A 129 -0.29 -7.49 5.04
CA PHE A 129 -0.86 -8.56 4.24
C PHE A 129 -2.39 -8.46 4.23
N SER A 130 -2.97 -8.41 3.05
CA SER A 130 -4.41 -8.45 2.85
C SER A 130 -4.87 -9.89 2.77
N VAL A 131 -5.65 -10.36 3.74
CA VAL A 131 -6.13 -11.76 3.79
C VAL A 131 -7.10 -12.07 2.65
N SER A 132 -7.93 -11.10 2.25
CA SER A 132 -8.91 -11.27 1.18
C SER A 132 -8.27 -11.38 -0.20
N VAL A 133 -7.20 -10.61 -0.45
CA VAL A 133 -6.49 -10.56 -1.74
C VAL A 133 -5.24 -11.45 -1.74
N ARG A 134 -4.81 -11.93 -0.57
CA ARG A 134 -3.62 -12.77 -0.32
C ARG A 134 -2.30 -12.15 -0.79
N GLU A 135 -2.18 -10.83 -0.66
CA GLU A 135 -1.02 -10.06 -1.13
C GLU A 135 -0.62 -8.99 -0.10
N ASN A 136 0.65 -8.55 -0.16
CA ASN A 136 1.09 -7.39 0.60
C ASN A 136 0.53 -6.13 -0.06
N MET A 137 -0.13 -5.29 0.73
CA MET A 137 -0.76 -4.06 0.26
C MET A 137 -0.23 -2.87 1.05
N LEU A 138 -0.13 -1.74 0.36
CA LEU A 138 0.17 -0.43 0.93
C LEU A 138 -1.16 0.27 1.17
N TYR A 139 -1.42 0.62 2.42
CA TYR A 139 -2.57 1.41 2.83
C TYR A 139 -2.09 2.81 3.16
N MET A 140 -2.68 3.81 2.51
CA MET A 140 -2.43 5.21 2.82
C MET A 140 -3.73 5.87 3.26
N ALA A 141 -3.62 6.80 4.20
CA ALA A 141 -4.75 7.55 4.73
C ALA A 141 -4.37 9.01 4.94
N MET A 142 -5.35 9.91 4.75
CA MET A 142 -5.19 11.35 4.92
C MET A 142 -6.48 11.94 5.50
N PRO A 143 -6.41 12.79 6.54
CA PRO A 143 -7.58 13.49 7.03
C PRO A 143 -8.06 14.52 6.00
N VAL A 144 -9.38 14.72 5.91
CA VAL A 144 -10.03 15.68 5.03
C VAL A 144 -10.86 16.66 5.86
N GLY A 145 -10.89 17.92 5.43
CA GLY A 145 -11.48 19.02 6.17
C GLY A 145 -10.45 20.03 6.68
N LYS A 146 -10.64 21.31 6.35
CA LYS A 146 -9.88 22.44 6.92
C LYS A 146 -10.87 23.44 7.54
N PRO A 147 -10.57 24.04 8.71
CA PRO A 147 -9.36 23.90 9.52
C PRO A 147 -9.36 22.66 10.43
N VAL A 148 -10.52 22.04 10.66
CA VAL A 148 -10.66 20.82 11.48
C VAL A 148 -11.08 19.67 10.56
N PRO A 149 -10.41 18.51 10.63
CA PRO A 149 -10.78 17.37 9.81
C PRO A 149 -12.12 16.80 10.26
N TRP A 150 -12.96 16.42 9.32
CA TRP A 150 -14.27 15.82 9.58
C TRP A 150 -14.33 14.33 9.17
N ALA A 151 -13.38 13.86 8.35
CA ALA A 151 -13.22 12.47 7.97
C ALA A 151 -11.76 12.15 7.62
N VAL A 152 -11.49 10.87 7.36
CA VAL A 152 -10.24 10.33 6.85
C VAL A 152 -10.52 9.59 5.56
N LEU A 153 -9.83 9.98 4.50
CA LEU A 153 -9.81 9.26 3.23
C LEU A 153 -8.75 8.15 3.32
N SER A 154 -9.06 6.95 2.85
CA SER A 154 -8.11 5.83 2.84
C SER A 154 -8.16 5.03 1.55
N TRP A 155 -6.97 4.70 1.03
CA TRP A 155 -6.77 3.92 -0.19
C TRP A 155 -5.82 2.74 0.03
N PRO A 156 -6.24 1.54 -0.39
CA PRO A 156 -5.35 0.41 -0.54
C PRO A 156 -4.81 0.34 -1.97
N SER A 157 -3.49 0.18 -2.12
CA SER A 157 -2.89 -0.27 -3.38
C SER A 157 -2.19 -1.61 -3.20
N ARG A 158 -2.16 -2.39 -4.27
CA ARG A 158 -1.31 -3.59 -4.33
C ARG A 158 0.15 -3.15 -4.33
N CYS A 159 0.99 -3.81 -3.53
CA CYS A 159 2.42 -3.77 -3.79
C CYS A 159 2.71 -4.68 -4.99
N THR A 160 2.86 -4.09 -6.17
CA THR A 160 3.19 -4.76 -7.44
C THR A 160 4.51 -5.54 -7.37
N THR A 161 5.33 -5.29 -6.35
CA THR A 161 6.64 -5.96 -6.14
C THR A 161 6.55 -7.26 -5.33
N SER A 162 5.37 -7.67 -4.85
CA SER A 162 5.22 -8.98 -4.23
C SER A 162 5.08 -10.06 -5.30
N LEU A 163 6.15 -10.83 -5.51
CA LEU A 163 6.03 -12.15 -6.15
C LEU A 163 4.94 -12.95 -5.42
N PRO A 164 4.13 -13.77 -6.11
CA PRO A 164 3.14 -14.62 -5.46
C PRO A 164 3.87 -15.45 -4.39
N SER A 165 3.59 -15.14 -3.13
CA SER A 165 4.24 -15.77 -1.99
C SER A 165 3.85 -17.24 -2.03
N LYS A 166 4.72 -18.10 -2.57
CA LYS A 166 4.59 -19.55 -2.46
C LYS A 166 4.57 -19.88 -0.98
N ARG A 167 3.40 -20.34 -0.51
CA ARG A 167 3.12 -21.00 0.77
C ARG A 167 4.36 -21.18 1.67
N ARG A 168 4.47 -20.37 2.73
CA ARG A 168 5.04 -20.86 3.99
C ARG A 168 3.90 -21.29 4.90
N SER A 169 3.44 -22.51 4.65
CA SER A 169 2.79 -23.33 5.67
C SER A 169 3.85 -23.71 6.69
N THR A 170 3.82 -23.14 7.89
CA THR A 170 4.08 -23.84 9.16
C THR A 170 3.91 -22.88 10.34
N LYS A 171 3.33 -23.44 11.40
CA LYS A 171 3.02 -22.87 12.72
C LYS A 171 4.10 -21.97 13.32
N ALA A 172 3.61 -20.96 14.07
CA ALA A 172 4.19 -20.36 15.26
C ALA A 172 5.59 -19.72 15.16
N SER A 173 5.64 -18.38 15.24
CA SER A 173 6.42 -17.67 16.27
C SER A 173 6.34 -16.17 16.00
N ARG A 174 6.25 -15.40 17.09
CA ARG A 174 6.47 -13.96 17.14
C ARG A 174 7.76 -13.59 16.38
N VAL A 175 7.73 -12.42 15.73
CA VAL A 175 8.78 -11.38 15.69
C VAL A 175 8.51 -10.49 14.48
N ALA A 176 8.39 -9.20 14.74
CA ALA A 176 8.51 -8.05 13.84
C ALA A 176 8.83 -8.40 12.37
N SER A 177 7.80 -8.67 11.57
CA SER A 177 7.96 -8.55 10.12
C SER A 177 7.86 -7.07 9.79
N THR A 178 9.02 -6.42 9.68
CA THR A 178 9.14 -5.24 8.82
C THR A 178 8.67 -5.68 7.43
N GLY A 179 7.37 -5.52 7.19
CA GLY A 179 6.69 -5.89 5.96
C GLY A 179 7.18 -4.96 4.87
N ARG A 180 8.38 -5.25 4.37
CA ARG A 180 9.01 -4.50 3.31
C ARG A 180 8.49 -5.04 2.00
N CYS A 181 7.74 -4.19 1.30
CA CYS A 181 7.89 -4.10 -0.14
C CYS A 181 9.35 -3.71 -0.49
#